data_AF-A0A2S9QIP3-F1
#
_entry.id   AF-A0A2S9QIP3-F1
#
_cell.length_a   1.000
_cell.length_b   1.000
_cell.length_c   1.000
_cell.angle_alpha   90.00
_cell.angle_beta   90.00
_cell.angle_gamma   90.00
#
_symmetry.space_group_name_H-M   'P 1'
#
loop_
_entity.id
_entity.type
_entity.pdbx_description
1 polymer ?
#
loop_
_entity_poly.entity_id
_entity_poly.type
_entity_poly.pdbx_seq_one_letter_code
_entity_poly.pdbx_strand_id
1 'polypeptide(L)' 'MKPIFCSFERSFDRHQIEVNVNLVLYLEGNDDGTTTMYFAKDEFVVVRGNLAETRGHIETCASITPPADVAA' A
#
# COMPACT_ATOMS: atom_id res chain seq x y z
N MET A 1 2.74 12.73 11.85
CA MET A 1 2.42 12.59 10.41
C MET A 1 1.00 12.03 10.31
N LYS A 2 0.12 12.61 9.48
CA LYS A 2 -1.24 12.06 9.28
C LYS A 2 -1.12 10.71 8.53
N PRO A 3 -1.85 9.66 8.93
CA PRO A 3 -1.81 8.39 8.20
C PRO A 3 -2.35 8.55 6.77
N ILE A 4 -1.70 7.92 5.82
CA ILE A 4 -2.13 7.83 4.41
C ILE A 4 -2.66 6.42 4.22
N PHE A 5 -3.95 6.30 3.92
CA PHE A 5 -4.60 5.02 3.66
C PHE A 5 -4.83 4.86 2.15
N CYS A 6 -4.36 3.75 1.60
CA CYS A 6 -4.56 3.41 0.20
C CYS A 6 -5.37 2.11 0.11
N SER A 7 -6.37 2.09 -0.79
CA SER A 7 -7.16 0.89 -1.05
C SER A 7 -6.39 -0.09 -1.93
N PHE A 8 -6.41 -1.36 -1.55
CA PHE A 8 -5.86 -2.49 -2.30
C PHE A 8 -6.85 -3.66 -2.33
N GLU A 9 -6.64 -4.58 -3.25
CA GLU A 9 -7.32 -5.87 -3.27
C GLU A 9 -6.40 -6.95 -2.68
N ARG A 10 -6.84 -7.63 -1.63
CA ARG A 10 -6.10 -8.72 -1.00
C ARG A 10 -6.05 -9.93 -1.91
N SER A 11 -4.87 -10.54 -2.06
CA SER A 11 -4.63 -11.60 -3.04
C SER A 11 -5.47 -12.86 -2.80
N PHE A 12 -5.56 -13.31 -1.55
CA PHE A 12 -6.20 -14.59 -1.19
C PHE A 12 -7.71 -14.64 -1.46
N ASP A 13 -8.46 -13.57 -1.18
CA ASP A 13 -9.93 -13.58 -1.19
C ASP A 13 -10.56 -12.42 -1.97
N ARG A 14 -9.75 -11.62 -2.67
CA ARG A 14 -10.21 -10.48 -3.49
C ARG A 14 -10.95 -9.40 -2.70
N HIS A 15 -10.85 -9.38 -1.37
CA HIS A 15 -11.47 -8.33 -0.57
C HIS A 15 -10.71 -7.02 -0.69
N GLN A 16 -11.45 -5.92 -0.77
CA GLN A 16 -10.87 -4.58 -0.65
C GLN A 16 -10.43 -4.35 0.80
N ILE A 17 -9.23 -3.80 0.95
CA ILE A 17 -8.62 -3.44 2.22
C ILE A 17 -8.01 -2.05 2.13
N GLU A 18 -8.01 -1.31 3.24
CA GLU A 18 -7.28 -0.05 3.37
C GLU A 18 -5.98 -0.28 4.14
N VAL A 19 -4.86 0.11 3.54
CA VAL A 19 -3.53 -0.07 4.12
C VAL A 19 -2.95 1.29 4.48
N ASN A 20 -2.49 1.45 5.72
CA ASN A 20 -1.70 2.61 6.11
C ASN A 20 -0.30 2.50 5.52
N VAL A 21 -0.07 3.15 4.37
CA VAL A 21 1.18 3.01 3.62
C VAL A 21 2.37 3.66 4.30
N ASN A 22 2.15 4.54 5.29
CA ASN A 22 3.22 5.13 6.09
C ASN A 22 3.92 4.13 7.01
N LEU A 23 3.31 2.96 7.24
CA LEU A 23 3.86 1.91 8.12
C LEU A 23 4.52 0.78 7.34
N VAL A 24 4.50 0.82 6.00
CA VAL A 24 5.13 -0.22 5.18
C VAL A 24 6.65 -0.04 5.23
N LEU A 25 7.36 -1.10 5.62
CA LEU A 25 8.82 -1.12 5.69
C LEU A 25 9.45 -1.39 4.32
N TYR A 26 8.90 -2.37 3.59
CA TYR A 26 9.33 -2.70 2.23
C TYR A 26 8.24 -3.48 1.49
N LEU A 27 8.42 -3.52 0.17
CA LEU A 27 7.59 -4.27 -0.76
C LEU A 27 8.42 -5.40 -1.38
N GLU A 28 7.82 -6.58 -1.48
CA GLU A 28 8.42 -7.74 -2.14
C GLU A 28 7.49 -8.19 -3.27
N GLY A 29 8.01 -8.19 -4.50
CA GLY A 29 7.26 -8.72 -5.65
C GLY A 29 7.31 -10.24 -5.67
N ASN A 30 6.17 -10.87 -5.97
CA ASN A 30 6.05 -12.32 -6.10
C ASN A 30 5.93 -12.73 -7.59
N ASP A 31 6.33 -13.96 -7.92
CA ASP A 31 6.31 -14.49 -9.29
C ASP A 31 4.88 -14.67 -9.86
N ASP A 32 3.85 -14.63 -9.01
CA ASP A 32 2.45 -14.79 -9.39
C ASP A 32 1.72 -13.47 -9.70
N GLY A 33 2.47 -12.35 -9.81
CA GLY A 33 1.90 -11.03 -10.09
C GLY A 33 1.22 -10.38 -8.89
N THR A 34 1.62 -10.79 -7.68
CA THR A 34 1.21 -10.16 -6.41
C THR A 34 2.39 -9.45 -5.75
N THR A 35 2.10 -8.63 -4.74
CA THR A 35 3.12 -7.95 -3.94
C THR A 35 2.83 -8.15 -2.47
N THR A 36 3.84 -8.55 -1.70
CA THR A 36 3.79 -8.61 -0.25
C THR A 36 4.21 -7.27 0.34
N MET A 37 3.38 -6.70 1.20
CA MET A 37 3.66 -5.50 1.98
C MET A 37 4.00 -5.90 3.41
N TYR A 38 5.22 -5.60 3.86
CA TYR A 38 5.65 -5.92 5.22
C TYR A 38 5.58 -4.69 6.13
N PHE A 39 4.91 -4.84 7.28
CA PHE A 39 4.84 -3.83 8.34
C PHE A 39 5.80 -4.18 9.50
N ALA A 40 6.01 -5.48 9.71
CA ALA A 40 7.01 -6.05 10.62
C ALA A 40 7.42 -7.45 10.11
N LYS A 41 8.32 -8.13 10.82
CA LYS A 41 8.85 -9.46 10.43
C LYS A 41 7.74 -10.49 10.13
N ASP A 42 6.70 -10.51 10.97
CA ASP A 42 5.60 -11.49 10.88
C ASP A 42 4.24 -10.81 10.61
N GLU A 43 4.25 -9.52 10.26
CA GLU A 43 3.05 -8.74 9.96
C GLU A 43 3.12 -8.23 8.53
N PHE A 44 2.33 -8.86 7.65
CA PHE A 44 2.29 -8.53 6.24
C PHE A 44 0.90 -8.73 5.64
N VAL A 45 0.70 -8.15 4.47
CA VAL A 45 -0.45 -8.45 3.61
C VAL A 45 0.03 -8.67 2.18
N VAL A 46 -0.58 -9.64 1.50
CA VAL A 46 -0.33 -9.88 0.08
C VAL A 46 -1.46 -9.24 -0.72
N VAL A 47 -1.12 -8.32 -1.60
CA VAL A 47 -2.07 -7.60 -2.46
C VAL A 47 -1.87 -7.99 -3.91
N ARG A 48 -2.91 -7.83 -4.72
CA ARG A 48 -2.78 -7.98 -6.17
C ARG A 48 -2.05 -6.81 -6.80
N GLY A 49 -1.32 -7.12 -7.87
CA GLY A 49 -0.49 -6.18 -8.60
C GLY A 49 0.97 -6.54 -8.39
N ASN A 50 1.75 -6.44 -9.47
CA ASN A 50 3.18 -6.64 -9.38
C ASN A 50 3.84 -5.47 -8.60
N LEU A 51 5.13 -5.62 -8.31
CA LEU A 51 5.87 -4.64 -7.50
C LEU A 51 5.80 -3.22 -8.07
N ALA A 52 5.90 -3.07 -9.38
CA ALA A 52 5.89 -1.76 -10.04
C ALA A 52 4.50 -1.10 -9.97
N GLU A 53 3.43 -1.87 -10.24
CA GLU A 53 2.04 -1.41 -10.14
C GLU A 53 1.70 -1.00 -8.71
N THR A 54 2.06 -1.83 -7.73
CA THR A 54 1.80 -1.58 -6.32
C THR A 54 2.50 -0.31 -5.84
N ARG A 55 3.78 -0.15 -6.20
CA ARG A 55 4.55 1.06 -5.88
C ARG A 55 3.93 2.31 -6.51
N GLY A 56 3.60 2.25 -7.80
CA GLY A 56 2.99 3.39 -8.50
C GLY A 56 1.64 3.80 -7.91
N HIS A 57 0.84 2.82 -7.46
CA HIS A 57 -0.41 3.08 -6.75
C HIS A 57 -0.21 3.78 -5.40
N ILE A 58 0.79 3.35 -4.62
CA ILE A 58 1.16 4.02 -3.35
C ILE A 58 1.58 5.47 -3.62
N GLU A 59 2.46 5.70 -4.60
CA GLU A 59 2.94 7.05 -4.94
C GLU A 59 1.78 7.96 -5.38
N THR A 60 0.87 7.45 -6.20
CA THR A 60 -0.34 8.16 -6.62
C THR A 60 -1.24 8.50 -5.42
N CYS A 61 -1.56 7.52 -4.59
CA CYS A 61 -2.38 7.70 -3.39
C CYS A 61 -1.76 8.71 -2.39
N ALA A 62 -0.45 8.65 -2.19
CA ALA A 62 0.27 9.58 -1.32
C ALA A 62 0.27 11.01 -1.87
N SER A 63 0.31 11.19 -3.19
CA SER A 63 0.23 12.52 -3.83
C SER A 63 -1.15 13.17 -3.76
N ILE A 64 -2.23 12.37 -3.68
CA ILE A 64 -3.62 12.86 -3.64
C ILE A 64 -3.99 13.34 -2.24
N THR A 65 -3.29 12.88 -1.20
CA THR A 65 -3.54 13.33 0.18
C THR A 65 -2.87 14.69 0.39
N PRO A 66 -3.61 15.81 0.49
CA PRO A 66 -2.99 17.12 0.66
C PRO A 66 -2.24 17.18 1.99
N PRO A 67 -1.09 17.87 2.07
CA PRO A 67 -0.54 18.31 3.35
C PRO A 67 -1.62 19.16 4.03
N ALA A 68 -1.91 18.90 5.30
CA ALA A 68 -2.98 19.57 6.04
C ALA A 68 -2.74 21.09 6.30
N ASP A 69 -1.73 21.71 5.66
CA ASP A 69 -1.26 23.06 5.97
C ASP A 69 -1.55 24.10 4.85
N VAL A 70 -2.44 23.80 3.91
CA VAL A 70 -2.99 24.83 2.98
C VAL A 70 -4.50 24.97 3.21
N ALA A 71 -4.85 25.28 4.45
CA ALA A 71 -6.15 25.83 4.82
C ALA A 71 -5.91 26.86 5.94
N ALA A 72 -5.38 28.02 5.55
CA ALA A 72 -5.37 29.24 6.36
C ALA A 72 -5.87 30.40 5.48
#